data_AF-A0A2D5X7G0-F1
#
_entry.id   AF-A0A2D5X7G0-F1
#
_cell.length_a   1.000
_cell.length_b   1.000
_cell.length_c   1.000
_cell.angle_alpha   90.00
_cell.angle_beta   90.00
_cell.angle_gamma   90.00
#
_symmetry.space_group_name_H-M   'P 1'
#
loop_
_entity.id
_entity.type
_entity.pdbx_description
1 polymer ?
#
loop_
_entity_poly.entity_id
_entity_poly.type
_entity_poly.pdbx_seq_one_letter_code
_entity_poly.pdbx_strand_id
1 'polypeptide(L)'
;MKKIILLSTLLSLYFTSLSIQAQMSVTSDTVNQEIYGRYTGTPIIKLSSSYMCHDKNSPYYSRTLNGYRNNFSTIQECVNAGFGLPNVSEYREEPEFYAKGAANIKALQEARLLTKDDPAKAILDGLGSTANQTPNSVPATESQIETAKEEVEKANKEKEASFEFGGFNWNPALVYLSYNGHDYIEDVRIESGEEGEPSSIFVGKQISGQLSLMLEAHYYWDWMRGKYQYGTGPFVSVSLATQEGNSLGSVMGVGWMFGLRQQEGISMNIGLGYFRDTDFVTLRDGLKDGDETTFTDSNDLLQKRDNGGLMLVLSSTF
;
A
#
# COMPACT_ATOMS: atom_id res chain seq x y z
N MET A 1 63.38 -56.94 27.73
CA MET A 1 62.27 -57.85 27.37
C MET A 1 61.21 -57.83 28.48
N LYS A 2 60.25 -56.90 28.37
CA LYS A 2 58.98 -56.76 29.14
C LYS A 2 58.50 -55.33 28.84
N LYS A 3 57.20 -55.16 28.52
CA LYS A 3 56.52 -53.94 28.02
C LYS A 3 56.28 -53.84 26.51
N ILE A 4 56.05 -54.99 25.87
CA ILE A 4 55.19 -55.09 24.68
C ILE A 4 54.11 -56.08 25.12
N ILE A 5 52.85 -55.89 24.72
CA ILE A 5 51.63 -56.56 25.25
C ILE A 5 51.02 -55.86 26.48
N LEU A 6 50.61 -54.60 26.33
CA LEU A 6 49.53 -54.05 27.18
C LEU A 6 48.75 -52.90 26.53
N LEU A 7 48.85 -52.72 25.21
CA LEU A 7 48.19 -51.61 24.50
C LEU A 7 47.31 -52.02 23.32
N SER A 8 47.08 -53.32 23.09
CA SER A 8 46.22 -53.79 21.98
C SER A 8 44.87 -54.35 22.43
N THR A 9 44.62 -54.52 23.73
CA THR A 9 43.36 -55.08 24.26
C THR A 9 42.39 -54.03 24.81
N LEU A 10 42.80 -52.76 24.92
CA LEU A 10 41.90 -51.67 25.36
C LEU A 10 41.23 -50.89 24.21
N LEU A 11 41.68 -51.09 22.96
CA LEU A 11 41.10 -50.37 21.80
C LEU A 11 39.95 -51.14 21.12
N SER A 12 39.78 -52.43 21.43
CA SER A 12 38.72 -53.28 20.86
C SER A 12 37.43 -53.33 21.70
N LEU A 13 37.38 -52.71 22.88
CA LEU A 13 36.18 -52.63 23.72
C LEU A 13 35.46 -51.27 23.65
N TYR A 14 36.01 -50.28 22.96
CA TYR A 14 35.35 -48.98 22.76
C TYR A 14 34.56 -48.87 21.44
N PHE A 15 34.65 -49.86 20.54
CA PHE A 15 33.98 -49.81 19.24
C PHE A 15 32.71 -50.68 19.11
N THR A 16 32.29 -51.38 20.16
CA THR A 16 31.05 -52.20 20.12
C THR A 16 29.91 -51.68 21.01
N SER A 17 30.06 -50.51 21.66
CA SER A 17 28.97 -49.91 22.47
C SER A 17 28.29 -48.70 21.81
N LEU A 18 28.68 -48.31 20.59
CA LEU A 18 28.06 -47.19 19.87
C LEU A 18 27.14 -47.62 18.71
N SER A 19 26.54 -48.80 18.78
CA SER A 19 25.70 -49.33 17.69
C SER A 19 24.32 -49.85 18.12
N ILE A 20 23.90 -49.66 19.38
CA ILE A 20 22.56 -50.13 19.83
C ILE A 20 21.67 -49.03 20.44
N GLN A 21 22.11 -47.77 20.51
CA GLN A 21 21.24 -46.65 20.95
C GLN A 21 20.84 -45.65 19.86
N ALA A 22 21.18 -45.91 18.60
CA ALA A 22 20.76 -45.10 17.45
C ALA A 22 19.67 -45.78 16.59
N GLN A 23 18.81 -46.61 17.20
CA GLN A 23 17.66 -47.22 16.51
C GLN A 23 16.30 -46.88 17.15
N MET A 24 16.21 -45.81 17.94
CA MET A 24 14.93 -45.31 18.44
C MET A 24 14.84 -43.78 18.35
N SER A 25 14.91 -43.22 17.13
CA SER A 25 14.40 -41.87 16.83
C SER A 25 14.40 -41.48 15.34
N VAL A 26 14.37 -42.45 14.40
CA VAL A 26 14.44 -42.16 12.94
C VAL A 26 13.18 -42.61 12.20
N THR A 27 12.00 -42.47 12.79
CA THR A 27 10.74 -42.86 12.11
C THR A 27 9.61 -41.82 12.17
N SER A 28 9.77 -40.65 12.81
CA SER A 28 8.76 -39.58 12.75
C SER A 28 9.11 -38.46 11.75
N ASP A 29 10.39 -38.07 11.66
CA ASP A 29 10.76 -36.84 10.91
C ASP A 29 10.88 -37.04 9.40
N THR A 30 11.22 -38.24 8.93
CA THR A 30 11.27 -38.56 7.49
C THR A 30 9.88 -38.72 6.89
N VAL A 31 8.91 -39.27 7.64
CA VAL A 31 7.51 -39.41 7.18
C VAL A 31 6.82 -38.05 7.07
N ASN A 32 7.17 -37.10 7.95
CA ASN A 32 6.62 -35.73 7.89
C ASN A 32 7.16 -34.94 6.67
N GLN A 33 8.37 -35.22 6.18
CA GLN A 33 8.90 -34.62 4.95
C GLN A 33 8.26 -35.17 3.66
N GLU A 34 7.76 -36.40 3.65
CA GLU A 34 7.09 -36.97 2.46
C GLU A 34 5.70 -36.34 2.23
N ILE A 35 4.98 -36.02 3.32
CA ILE A 35 3.62 -35.47 3.28
C ILE A 35 3.64 -33.94 3.26
N TYR A 36 4.56 -33.33 4.01
CA TYR A 36 4.75 -31.90 4.13
C TYR A 36 6.03 -31.46 3.40
N GLY A 37 5.90 -30.64 2.36
CA GLY A 37 7.06 -30.30 1.55
C GLY A 37 6.87 -29.08 0.66
N ARG A 38 7.96 -28.70 0.00
CA ARG A 38 7.93 -27.68 -1.05
C ARG A 38 7.19 -28.22 -2.26
N TYR A 39 6.27 -27.44 -2.81
CA TYR A 39 5.64 -27.79 -4.07
C TYR A 39 6.67 -27.83 -5.19
N THR A 40 6.86 -29.00 -5.77
CA THR A 40 7.69 -29.23 -6.96
C THR A 40 6.77 -29.24 -8.17
N GLY A 41 6.81 -28.19 -9.00
CA GLY A 41 5.91 -27.99 -10.16
C GLY A 41 4.77 -26.98 -9.91
N THR A 42 3.76 -26.99 -10.77
CA THR A 42 2.59 -26.09 -10.71
C THR A 42 1.30 -26.89 -10.45
N PRO A 43 1.10 -27.41 -9.23
CA PRO A 43 -0.10 -28.20 -8.90
C PRO A 43 -1.36 -27.36 -9.04
N ILE A 44 -2.46 -27.90 -9.54
CA ILE A 44 -3.69 -27.13 -9.79
C ILE A 44 -4.20 -26.50 -8.48
N ILE A 45 -4.13 -27.25 -7.38
CA ILE A 45 -4.48 -26.82 -6.02
C ILE A 45 -3.27 -26.95 -5.09
N LYS A 46 -3.03 -25.93 -4.27
CA LYS A 46 -2.05 -25.95 -3.19
C LYS A 46 -2.76 -25.92 -1.84
N LEU A 47 -2.52 -26.92 -1.01
CA LEU A 47 -2.96 -26.98 0.38
C LEU A 47 -1.85 -26.46 1.32
N SER A 48 -2.05 -25.33 1.99
CA SER A 48 -1.06 -24.72 2.89
C SER A 48 -0.93 -25.45 4.24
N SER A 49 0.13 -25.16 5.01
CA SER A 49 0.28 -25.60 6.43
C SER A 49 -0.94 -25.31 7.29
N SER A 50 -1.59 -24.19 6.99
CA SER A 50 -2.75 -23.70 7.71
C SER A 50 -4.05 -24.37 7.25
N TYR A 51 -3.95 -25.49 6.53
CA TYR A 51 -5.06 -26.30 6.05
C TYR A 51 -5.96 -25.60 5.03
N MET A 52 -5.45 -24.60 4.32
CA MET A 52 -6.22 -23.83 3.35
C MET A 52 -5.89 -24.25 1.92
N CYS A 53 -6.92 -24.50 1.12
CA CYS A 53 -6.83 -24.78 -0.29
C CYS A 53 -6.67 -23.46 -1.07
N HIS A 54 -5.71 -23.43 -2.00
CA HIS A 54 -5.48 -22.32 -2.90
C HIS A 54 -5.50 -22.82 -4.34
N ASP A 55 -6.40 -22.30 -5.16
CA ASP A 55 -6.33 -22.45 -6.62
C ASP A 55 -5.58 -21.26 -7.24
N LYS A 56 -5.41 -21.26 -8.57
CA LYS A 56 -4.71 -20.18 -9.29
C LYS A 56 -5.37 -18.80 -9.14
N ASN A 57 -6.65 -18.74 -8.78
CA ASN A 57 -7.38 -17.49 -8.58
C ASN A 57 -7.10 -16.88 -7.21
N SER A 58 -6.61 -17.67 -6.24
CA SER A 58 -6.21 -17.15 -4.94
C SER A 58 -4.96 -16.25 -5.06
N PRO A 59 -4.97 -15.03 -4.50
CA PRO A 59 -3.79 -14.15 -4.48
C PRO A 59 -2.61 -14.74 -3.68
N TYR A 60 -2.88 -15.77 -2.88
CA TYR A 60 -1.88 -16.47 -2.08
C TYR A 60 -1.27 -17.67 -2.79
N TYR A 61 -1.81 -18.11 -3.93
CA TYR A 61 -1.37 -19.34 -4.60
C TYR A 61 0.12 -19.34 -4.98
N SER A 62 0.63 -18.24 -5.54
CA SER A 62 2.04 -18.10 -5.88
C SER A 62 2.94 -18.02 -4.64
N ARG A 63 2.41 -17.50 -3.52
CA ARG A 63 3.10 -17.33 -2.24
C ARG A 63 3.12 -18.60 -1.39
N THR A 64 2.18 -19.51 -1.61
CA THR A 64 2.15 -20.83 -0.98
C THR A 64 3.23 -21.70 -1.62
N LEU A 65 4.44 -21.65 -1.07
CA LEU A 65 5.59 -22.41 -1.55
C LEU A 65 5.69 -23.80 -0.92
N ASN A 66 5.21 -23.93 0.31
CA ASN A 66 5.25 -25.16 1.10
C ASN A 66 3.85 -25.52 1.58
N GLY A 67 3.59 -26.81 1.75
CA GLY A 67 2.29 -27.29 2.18
C GLY A 67 2.19 -28.80 2.11
N TYR A 68 0.96 -29.30 2.11
CA TYR A 68 0.69 -30.72 1.99
C TYR A 68 0.68 -31.15 0.53
N ARG A 69 1.40 -32.23 0.22
CA ARG A 69 1.25 -32.88 -1.09
C ARG A 69 -0.18 -33.41 -1.22
N ASN A 70 -0.81 -33.09 -2.33
CA ASN A 70 -2.20 -33.44 -2.62
C ASN A 70 -2.38 -33.61 -4.14
N ASN A 71 -3.46 -34.29 -4.52
CA ASN A 71 -3.81 -34.54 -5.92
C ASN A 71 -5.18 -33.93 -6.29
N PHE A 72 -5.65 -32.92 -5.54
CA PHE A 72 -6.95 -32.31 -5.80
C PHE A 72 -6.96 -31.64 -7.18
N SER A 73 -7.97 -31.99 -7.97
CA SER A 73 -8.18 -31.45 -9.30
C SER A 73 -8.90 -30.11 -9.28
N THR A 74 -9.69 -29.85 -8.22
CA THR A 74 -10.49 -28.64 -8.05
C THR A 74 -10.49 -28.15 -6.60
N ILE A 75 -10.81 -26.86 -6.42
CA ILE A 75 -10.95 -26.27 -5.08
C ILE A 75 -12.11 -26.92 -4.31
N GLN A 76 -13.19 -27.25 -5.02
CA GLN A 76 -14.36 -27.92 -4.47
C GLN A 76 -14.01 -29.28 -3.87
N GLU A 77 -13.20 -30.06 -4.58
CA GLU A 77 -12.72 -31.37 -4.11
C GLU A 77 -11.91 -31.22 -2.82
N CYS A 78 -11.01 -30.24 -2.75
CA CYS A 78 -10.18 -29.97 -1.58
C CYS A 78 -11.03 -29.58 -0.36
N VAL A 79 -12.04 -28.73 -0.53
CA VAL A 79 -12.95 -28.35 0.57
C VAL A 79 -13.88 -29.49 0.95
N ASN A 80 -14.37 -30.26 -0.01
CA ASN A 80 -15.15 -31.47 0.26
C ASN A 80 -14.34 -32.56 0.94
N ALA A 81 -13.01 -32.55 0.80
CA ALA A 81 -12.12 -33.42 1.56
C ALA A 81 -11.97 -33.01 3.03
N GLY A 82 -12.49 -31.84 3.44
CA GLY A 82 -12.42 -31.37 4.83
C GLY A 82 -11.39 -30.27 5.07
N PHE A 83 -10.88 -29.61 4.02
CA PHE A 83 -9.96 -28.49 4.11
C PHE A 83 -10.63 -27.13 3.92
N GLY A 84 -9.93 -26.06 4.26
CA GLY A 84 -10.49 -24.71 4.27
C GLY A 84 -10.27 -23.86 3.03
N LEU A 85 -10.85 -22.66 3.04
CA LEU A 85 -10.66 -21.63 2.02
C LEU A 85 -10.08 -20.35 2.64
N PRO A 86 -9.17 -19.65 1.95
CA PRO A 86 -8.69 -18.36 2.39
C PRO A 86 -9.80 -17.32 2.33
N ASN A 87 -9.71 -16.35 3.23
CA ASN A 87 -10.65 -15.25 3.30
C ASN A 87 -10.36 -14.20 2.22
N VAL A 88 -10.78 -14.48 0.98
CA VAL A 88 -10.57 -13.63 -0.21
C VAL A 88 -11.88 -13.47 -0.99
N SER A 89 -12.00 -12.38 -1.74
CA SER A 89 -13.27 -12.03 -2.39
C SER A 89 -13.78 -13.06 -3.38
N GLU A 90 -12.89 -13.79 -4.03
CA GLU A 90 -13.22 -14.72 -5.11
C GLU A 90 -14.03 -15.93 -4.60
N TYR A 91 -13.80 -16.35 -3.35
CA TYR A 91 -14.53 -17.49 -2.76
C TYR A 91 -15.80 -17.07 -2.01
N ARG A 92 -15.99 -15.77 -1.80
CA ARG A 92 -17.15 -15.21 -1.09
C ARG A 92 -18.41 -15.12 -1.97
N GLU A 93 -18.28 -15.31 -3.28
CA GLU A 93 -19.40 -15.34 -4.22
C GLU A 93 -20.35 -16.52 -3.97
N GLU A 94 -19.87 -17.58 -3.31
CA GLU A 94 -20.65 -18.74 -2.88
C GLU A 94 -20.62 -18.88 -1.34
N PRO A 95 -21.52 -18.21 -0.60
CA PRO A 95 -21.45 -18.14 0.87
C PRO A 95 -21.52 -19.49 1.57
N GLU A 96 -22.26 -20.45 1.02
CA GLU A 96 -22.35 -21.82 1.57
C GLU A 96 -21.02 -22.57 1.43
N PHE A 97 -20.36 -22.44 0.27
CA PHE A 97 -19.06 -23.04 0.02
C PHE A 97 -17.98 -22.43 0.91
N TYR A 98 -18.00 -21.10 1.05
CA TYR A 98 -17.12 -20.37 1.96
C TYR A 98 -17.33 -20.77 3.43
N ALA A 99 -18.59 -20.82 3.89
CA ALA A 99 -18.94 -21.22 5.26
C ALA A 99 -18.48 -22.67 5.54
N LYS A 100 -18.62 -23.58 4.58
CA LYS A 100 -18.10 -24.95 4.68
C LYS A 100 -16.58 -24.97 4.85
N GLY A 101 -15.84 -24.18 4.05
CA GLY A 101 -14.40 -24.03 4.20
C GLY A 101 -14.01 -23.48 5.58
N ALA A 102 -14.73 -22.49 6.09
CA ALA A 102 -14.49 -21.93 7.43
C ALA A 102 -14.75 -22.97 8.55
N ALA A 103 -15.84 -23.74 8.44
CA ALA A 103 -16.17 -24.81 9.38
C ALA A 103 -15.09 -25.90 9.41
N ASN A 104 -14.60 -26.31 8.25
CA ASN A 104 -13.49 -27.26 8.12
C ASN A 104 -12.22 -26.79 8.85
N ILE A 105 -11.81 -25.53 8.69
CA ILE A 105 -10.63 -24.99 9.39
C ILE A 105 -10.80 -25.08 10.90
N LYS A 106 -11.97 -24.67 11.41
CA LYS A 106 -12.25 -24.73 12.85
C LYS A 106 -12.16 -26.17 13.36
N ALA A 107 -12.76 -27.12 12.66
CA ALA A 107 -12.71 -28.53 13.02
C ALA A 107 -11.27 -29.09 13.02
N LEU A 108 -10.45 -28.73 12.03
CA LEU A 108 -9.04 -29.13 11.97
C LEU A 108 -8.22 -28.51 13.11
N GLN A 109 -8.45 -27.25 13.44
CA GLN A 109 -7.77 -26.60 14.56
C GLN A 109 -8.15 -27.25 15.89
N GLU A 110 -9.43 -27.53 16.11
CA GLU A 110 -9.92 -28.24 17.30
C GLU A 110 -9.33 -29.66 17.39
N ALA A 111 -9.31 -30.40 16.28
CA ALA A 111 -8.72 -31.75 16.21
C ALA A 111 -7.22 -31.72 16.55
N ARG A 112 -6.48 -30.73 16.04
CA ARG A 112 -5.06 -30.55 16.36
C ARG A 112 -4.83 -30.28 17.85
N LEU A 113 -5.70 -29.48 18.48
CA LEU A 113 -5.59 -29.18 19.91
C LEU A 113 -5.87 -30.42 20.78
N LEU A 114 -6.82 -31.25 20.38
CA LEU A 114 -7.21 -32.45 21.12
C LEU A 114 -6.19 -33.59 20.98
N THR A 115 -5.75 -33.86 19.76
CA THR A 115 -4.91 -35.04 19.46
C THR A 115 -3.42 -34.73 19.57
N LYS A 116 -3.03 -33.46 19.47
CA LYS A 116 -1.63 -32.98 19.28
C LYS A 116 -0.95 -33.48 18.01
N ASP A 117 -1.63 -34.32 17.23
CA ASP A 117 -1.21 -34.78 15.91
C ASP A 117 -1.72 -33.84 14.82
N ASP A 118 -1.18 -34.01 13.61
CA ASP A 118 -1.59 -33.23 12.46
C ASP A 118 -2.81 -33.86 11.75
N PRO A 119 -4.02 -33.29 11.88
CA PRO A 119 -5.24 -33.90 11.37
C PRO A 119 -5.28 -33.94 9.83
N ALA A 120 -4.53 -33.08 9.15
CA ALA A 120 -4.49 -33.08 7.69
C ALA A 120 -3.88 -34.37 7.13
N LYS A 121 -2.92 -34.95 7.84
CA LYS A 121 -2.28 -36.20 7.45
C LYS A 121 -3.27 -37.36 7.40
N ALA A 122 -4.08 -37.51 8.45
CA ALA A 122 -5.10 -38.57 8.51
C ALA A 122 -6.13 -38.45 7.38
N ILE A 123 -6.52 -37.22 7.01
CA ILE A 123 -7.43 -36.98 5.90
C ILE A 123 -6.76 -37.35 4.56
N LEU A 124 -5.53 -36.90 4.32
CA LEU A 124 -4.82 -37.18 3.07
C LEU A 124 -4.49 -38.67 2.90
N ASP A 125 -4.10 -39.35 3.97
CA ASP A 125 -3.84 -40.79 3.98
C ASP A 125 -5.13 -41.58 3.68
N GLY A 126 -6.27 -41.12 4.21
CA GLY A 126 -7.59 -41.71 3.96
C GLY A 126 -8.05 -41.64 2.51
N LEU A 127 -7.70 -40.56 1.80
CA LEU A 127 -8.05 -40.36 0.38
C LEU A 127 -7.33 -41.33 -0.56
N GLY A 128 -6.20 -41.92 -0.13
CA GLY A 128 -5.43 -42.90 -0.91
C GLY A 128 -5.98 -44.33 -0.85
N SER A 129 -6.90 -44.63 0.06
CA SER A 129 -7.51 -45.96 0.17
C SER A 129 -8.85 -45.98 -0.58
N THR A 130 -9.04 -46.94 -1.48
CA THR A 130 -10.26 -47.11 -2.31
C THR A 130 -11.47 -47.62 -1.52
N ALA A 131 -11.78 -47.00 -0.37
CA ALA A 131 -13.00 -47.23 0.37
C ALA A 131 -13.89 -45.99 0.29
N ASN A 132 -15.13 -46.22 -0.14
CA ASN A 132 -16.24 -45.30 -0.32
C ASN A 132 -16.65 -44.59 0.99
N GLN A 133 -15.77 -43.78 1.57
CA GLN A 133 -16.09 -42.88 2.69
C GLN A 133 -15.95 -41.45 2.21
N THR A 134 -17.09 -40.77 2.13
CA THR A 134 -17.17 -39.31 2.04
C THR A 134 -16.26 -38.73 3.13
N PRO A 135 -15.24 -37.92 2.79
CA PRO A 135 -14.31 -37.42 3.79
C PRO A 135 -15.04 -36.56 4.81
N ASN A 136 -14.45 -36.41 6.00
CA ASN A 136 -14.92 -35.71 7.20
C ASN A 136 -15.25 -34.20 7.02
N SER A 137 -15.85 -33.78 5.90
CA SER A 137 -16.31 -32.42 5.72
C SER A 137 -17.49 -32.16 6.64
N VAL A 138 -17.33 -31.20 7.53
CA VAL A 138 -18.39 -30.79 8.46
C VAL A 138 -19.37 -29.91 7.68
N PRO A 139 -20.67 -30.26 7.61
CA PRO A 139 -21.65 -29.34 7.05
C PRO A 139 -21.69 -28.06 7.90
N ALA A 140 -21.66 -26.91 7.25
CA ALA A 140 -21.80 -25.63 7.94
C ALA A 140 -23.21 -25.51 8.54
N THR A 141 -23.32 -24.94 9.74
CA THR A 141 -24.62 -24.67 10.36
C THR A 141 -25.29 -23.45 9.72
N GLU A 142 -26.62 -23.33 9.82
CA GLU A 142 -27.36 -22.17 9.30
C GLU A 142 -26.81 -20.83 9.84
N SER A 143 -26.44 -20.80 11.13
CA SER A 143 -25.80 -19.63 11.75
C SER A 143 -24.44 -19.28 11.11
N GLN A 144 -23.62 -20.27 10.75
CA GLN A 144 -22.34 -20.02 10.07
C GLN A 144 -22.55 -19.50 8.64
N ILE A 145 -23.59 -19.96 7.97
CA ILE A 145 -23.97 -19.47 6.64
C ILE A 145 -24.47 -18.02 6.73
N GLU A 146 -25.25 -17.67 7.74
CA GLU A 146 -25.73 -16.31 7.98
C GLU A 146 -24.57 -15.36 8.30
N THR A 147 -23.67 -15.73 9.21
CA THR A 147 -22.45 -14.94 9.48
C THR A 147 -21.59 -14.77 8.23
N ALA A 148 -21.42 -15.81 7.42
CA ALA A 148 -20.70 -15.68 6.16
C ALA A 148 -21.38 -14.67 5.22
N LYS A 149 -22.72 -14.73 5.07
CA LYS A 149 -23.48 -13.76 4.26
C LYS A 149 -23.28 -12.32 4.76
N GLU A 150 -23.32 -12.10 6.07
CA GLU A 150 -23.06 -10.78 6.66
C GLU A 150 -21.64 -10.28 6.38
N GLU A 151 -20.62 -11.15 6.48
CA GLU A 151 -19.23 -10.81 6.15
C GLU A 151 -19.06 -10.45 4.66
N VAL A 152 -19.76 -11.16 3.76
CA VAL A 152 -19.77 -10.86 2.32
C VAL A 152 -20.44 -9.51 2.06
N GLU A 153 -21.61 -9.26 2.65
CA GLU A 153 -22.33 -7.99 2.50
C GLU A 153 -21.50 -6.82 3.04
N LYS A 154 -20.88 -6.98 4.21
CA LYS A 154 -19.99 -5.97 4.78
C LYS A 154 -18.80 -5.69 3.86
N ALA A 155 -18.18 -6.71 3.29
CA ALA A 155 -17.06 -6.53 2.39
C ALA A 155 -17.45 -5.88 1.06
N ASN A 156 -18.65 -6.17 0.55
CA ASN A 156 -19.18 -5.50 -0.63
C ASN A 156 -19.48 -4.02 -0.33
N LYS A 157 -20.10 -3.71 0.82
CA LYS A 157 -20.28 -2.32 1.27
C LYS A 157 -18.96 -1.59 1.47
N GLU A 158 -17.92 -2.24 2.01
CA GLU A 158 -16.59 -1.65 2.15
C GLU A 158 -15.91 -1.38 0.78
N LYS A 159 -16.11 -2.27 -0.21
CA LYS A 159 -15.65 -2.04 -1.59
C LYS A 159 -16.38 -0.86 -2.23
N GLU A 160 -17.71 -0.82 -2.14
CA GLU A 160 -18.50 0.30 -2.66
C GLU A 160 -18.12 1.63 -1.99
N ALA A 161 -17.97 1.64 -0.67
CA ALA A 161 -17.53 2.82 0.09
C ALA A 161 -16.11 3.27 -0.29
N SER A 162 -15.20 2.37 -0.69
CA SER A 162 -13.86 2.75 -1.15
C SER A 162 -13.85 3.48 -2.51
N PHE A 163 -14.95 3.40 -3.26
CA PHE A 163 -15.18 4.14 -4.51
C PHE A 163 -16.18 5.29 -4.35
N GLU A 164 -16.81 5.45 -3.18
CA GLU A 164 -17.70 6.57 -2.92
C GLU A 164 -16.90 7.87 -2.81
N PHE A 165 -17.40 8.87 -3.52
CA PHE A 165 -16.93 10.25 -3.53
C PHE A 165 -16.62 10.76 -2.10
N GLY A 166 -15.33 10.97 -1.79
CA GLY A 166 -14.84 11.48 -0.50
C GLY A 166 -15.28 12.93 -0.16
N GLY A 167 -16.21 13.51 -0.92
CA GLY A 167 -16.69 14.87 -0.74
C GLY A 167 -15.82 15.91 -1.46
N PHE A 168 -16.42 17.06 -1.76
CA PHE A 168 -15.69 18.26 -2.18
C PHE A 168 -15.25 19.00 -0.91
N ASN A 169 -14.18 18.52 -0.27
CA ASN A 169 -13.69 19.11 0.98
C ASN A 169 -12.64 20.18 0.65
N TRP A 170 -12.98 21.43 0.95
CA TRP A 170 -12.03 22.54 0.86
C TRP A 170 -11.16 22.56 2.11
N ASN A 171 -9.89 22.20 1.97
CA ASN A 171 -8.91 22.27 3.05
C ASN A 171 -8.03 23.51 2.89
N PRO A 172 -7.64 24.17 3.99
CA PRO A 172 -6.56 25.13 3.94
C PRO A 172 -5.26 24.39 3.60
N ALA A 173 -4.46 24.97 2.71
CA ALA A 173 -3.19 24.43 2.29
C ALA A 173 -2.13 25.52 2.27
N LEU A 174 -0.93 25.14 2.70
CA LEU A 174 0.26 25.94 2.53
C LEU A 174 0.92 25.54 1.21
N VAL A 175 1.11 26.50 0.32
CA VAL A 175 1.56 26.23 -1.05
C VAL A 175 2.83 27.02 -1.33
N TYR A 176 3.87 26.31 -1.77
CA TYR A 176 5.05 26.92 -2.36
C TYR A 176 4.86 27.01 -3.88
N LEU A 177 4.95 28.21 -4.41
CA LEU A 177 4.79 28.54 -5.83
C LEU A 177 6.17 28.85 -6.40
N SER A 178 6.59 28.14 -7.45
CA SER A 178 7.81 28.38 -8.20
C SER A 178 7.45 28.79 -9.61
N TYR A 179 7.72 30.06 -9.97
CA TYR A 179 7.34 30.62 -11.26
C TYR A 179 8.25 30.12 -12.38
N ASN A 180 7.68 29.89 -13.56
CA ASN A 180 8.44 29.60 -14.76
C ASN A 180 8.81 30.93 -15.45
N GLY A 181 10.10 31.24 -15.52
CA GLY A 181 10.58 32.39 -16.28
C GLY A 181 10.76 33.66 -15.44
N HIS A 182 10.29 34.80 -15.97
CA HIS A 182 10.59 36.14 -15.45
C HIS A 182 10.31 36.30 -13.96
N ASP A 183 11.20 37.00 -13.26
CA ASP A 183 11.08 37.25 -11.83
C ASP A 183 9.90 38.18 -11.52
N TYR A 184 9.16 37.87 -10.47
CA TYR A 184 8.11 38.77 -9.94
C TYR A 184 8.78 40.01 -9.37
N ILE A 185 8.24 41.19 -9.69
CA ILE A 185 8.80 42.46 -9.27
C ILE A 185 7.91 43.10 -8.21
N GLU A 186 8.46 43.32 -7.03
CA GLU A 186 7.75 43.87 -5.87
C GLU A 186 7.95 45.38 -5.71
N ASP A 187 9.17 45.88 -5.94
CA ASP A 187 9.52 47.31 -5.79
C ASP A 187 10.28 47.80 -7.02
N VAL A 188 9.79 48.89 -7.61
CA VAL A 188 10.44 49.60 -8.72
C VAL A 188 10.54 51.06 -8.37
N ARG A 189 11.75 51.59 -8.50
CA ARG A 189 12.04 53.00 -8.29
C ARG A 189 12.68 53.58 -9.52
N ILE A 190 12.38 54.84 -9.77
CA ILE A 190 13.02 55.62 -10.82
C ILE A 190 14.02 56.52 -10.12
N GLU A 191 15.30 56.33 -10.43
CA GLU A 191 16.36 57.22 -9.96
C GLU A 191 16.55 58.31 -11.00
N SER A 192 16.25 59.55 -10.61
CA SER A 192 16.49 60.72 -11.45
C SER A 192 17.99 60.94 -11.62
N GLY A 193 18.45 61.05 -12.87
CA GLY A 193 19.82 61.45 -13.17
C GLY A 193 20.12 62.89 -12.71
N GLU A 194 21.41 63.23 -12.66
CA GLU A 194 21.84 64.64 -12.52
C GLU A 194 21.29 65.50 -13.67
N GLU A 195 21.28 66.82 -13.51
CA GLU A 195 20.64 67.76 -14.44
C GLU A 195 21.13 67.58 -15.89
N GLY A 196 20.35 66.89 -16.73
CA GLY A 196 20.67 66.57 -18.12
C GLY A 196 20.90 65.08 -18.44
N GLU A 197 20.95 64.20 -17.44
CA GLU A 197 21.10 62.75 -17.60
C GLU A 197 19.74 62.02 -17.60
N PRO A 198 19.59 60.90 -18.33
CA PRO A 198 18.37 60.11 -18.36
C PRO A 198 18.12 59.40 -17.02
N SER A 199 16.86 59.27 -16.63
CA SER A 199 16.48 58.52 -15.43
C SER A 199 16.64 57.02 -15.64
N SER A 200 17.15 56.31 -14.65
CA SER A 200 17.35 54.85 -14.69
C SER A 200 16.32 54.11 -13.84
N ILE A 201 15.92 52.93 -14.31
CA ILE A 201 15.03 52.03 -13.58
C ILE A 201 15.86 51.23 -12.56
N PHE A 202 15.40 51.20 -11.32
CA PHE A 202 15.94 50.33 -10.27
C PHE A 202 14.88 49.31 -9.82
N VAL A 203 15.22 48.02 -9.91
CA VAL A 203 14.37 46.92 -9.43
C VAL A 203 14.86 46.47 -8.06
N GLY A 204 14.11 46.80 -7.02
CA GLY A 204 14.53 46.59 -5.64
C GLY A 204 14.45 45.13 -5.17
N LYS A 205 13.46 44.37 -5.63
CA LYS A 205 13.29 42.96 -5.25
C LYS A 205 12.66 42.14 -6.37
N GLN A 206 13.34 41.04 -6.68
CA GLN A 206 12.93 40.01 -7.64
C GLN A 206 12.66 38.70 -6.91
N ILE A 207 11.54 38.06 -7.20
CA ILE A 207 11.10 36.84 -6.52
C ILE A 207 10.82 35.75 -7.56
N SER A 208 11.52 34.63 -7.43
CA SER A 208 11.35 33.43 -8.28
C SER A 208 10.39 32.40 -7.67
N GLY A 209 10.08 32.53 -6.38
CA GLY A 209 9.06 31.71 -5.73
C GLY A 209 8.52 32.33 -4.44
N GLN A 210 7.27 32.02 -4.12
CA GLN A 210 6.57 32.59 -2.97
C GLN A 210 5.77 31.53 -2.22
N LEU A 211 5.38 31.87 -0.99
CA LEU A 211 4.45 31.09 -0.20
C LEU A 211 3.02 31.66 -0.34
N SER A 212 2.03 30.79 -0.46
CA SER A 212 0.62 31.16 -0.51
C SER A 212 -0.21 30.27 0.41
N LEU A 213 -1.23 30.87 1.02
CA LEU A 213 -2.32 30.16 1.64
C LEU A 213 -3.42 29.96 0.58
N MET A 214 -3.75 28.71 0.30
CA MET A 214 -4.77 28.35 -0.70
C MET A 214 -5.88 27.50 -0.06
N LEU A 215 -7.08 27.59 -0.62
CA LEU A 215 -8.10 26.55 -0.44
C LEU A 215 -7.89 25.49 -1.52
N GLU A 216 -7.92 24.24 -1.10
CA GLU A 216 -7.63 23.09 -1.95
C GLU A 216 -8.80 22.09 -1.85
N ALA A 217 -9.23 21.57 -2.99
CA ALA A 217 -10.19 20.49 -3.09
C ALA A 217 -9.61 19.37 -3.96
N HIS A 218 -9.56 18.16 -3.41
CA HIS A 218 -9.03 16.99 -4.11
C HIS A 218 -10.04 15.85 -4.12
N TYR A 219 -9.96 15.05 -5.19
CA TYR A 219 -10.67 13.79 -5.27
C TYR A 219 -9.73 12.67 -4.85
N TYR A 220 -10.13 11.82 -3.91
CA TYR A 220 -9.21 10.87 -3.27
C TYR A 220 -9.58 9.43 -3.64
N TRP A 221 -8.67 8.71 -4.30
CA TRP A 221 -8.75 7.25 -4.43
C TRP A 221 -7.98 6.61 -3.28
N ASP A 222 -8.70 5.90 -2.41
CA ASP A 222 -8.14 5.23 -1.25
C ASP A 222 -7.77 3.77 -1.54
N TRP A 223 -6.63 3.33 -1.01
CA TRP A 223 -6.34 1.91 -0.83
C TRP A 223 -6.01 1.61 0.64
N MET A 224 -6.72 0.65 1.22
CA MET A 224 -6.46 0.22 2.60
C MET A 224 -5.32 -0.80 2.66
N ARG A 225 -4.30 -0.51 3.49
CA ARG A 225 -3.27 -1.48 3.88
C ARG A 225 -2.99 -1.40 5.39
N GLY A 226 -3.74 -2.17 6.17
CA GLY A 226 -3.50 -2.30 7.61
C GLY A 226 -3.91 -1.05 8.40
N LYS A 227 -3.01 -0.51 9.23
CA LYS A 227 -3.28 0.65 10.11
C LYS A 227 -3.23 2.02 9.42
N TYR A 228 -2.73 2.08 8.20
CA TYR A 228 -2.58 3.31 7.43
C TYR A 228 -3.50 3.25 6.20
N GLN A 229 -4.19 4.37 5.96
CA GLN A 229 -4.92 4.61 4.73
C GLN A 229 -4.08 5.53 3.86
N TYR A 230 -3.85 5.11 2.62
CA TYR A 230 -3.11 5.86 1.63
C TYR A 230 -4.08 6.18 0.52
N GLY A 231 -3.96 7.37 -0.04
CA GLY A 231 -4.71 7.70 -1.22
C GLY A 231 -4.00 8.72 -2.08
N THR A 232 -4.53 8.87 -3.28
CA THR A 232 -3.97 9.75 -4.28
C THR A 232 -5.06 10.26 -5.19
N GLY A 233 -4.82 11.38 -5.88
CA GLY A 233 -5.94 12.12 -6.43
C GLY A 233 -5.60 13.39 -7.21
N PRO A 234 -6.42 13.82 -8.18
CA PRO A 234 -6.32 15.17 -8.70
C PRO A 234 -6.78 16.18 -7.64
N PHE A 235 -6.19 17.36 -7.66
CA PHE A 235 -6.63 18.49 -6.85
C PHE A 235 -6.79 19.77 -7.68
N VAL A 236 -7.64 20.66 -7.19
CA VAL A 236 -7.74 22.05 -7.62
C VAL A 236 -7.54 22.95 -6.42
N SER A 237 -6.91 24.11 -6.60
CA SER A 237 -6.69 25.07 -5.53
C SER A 237 -6.90 26.51 -5.98
N VAL A 238 -7.29 27.37 -5.04
CA VAL A 238 -7.46 28.82 -5.25
C VAL A 238 -6.80 29.58 -4.09
N SER A 239 -6.07 30.65 -4.39
CA SER A 239 -5.40 31.44 -3.34
C SER A 239 -6.40 32.21 -2.49
N LEU A 240 -6.15 32.20 -1.18
CA LEU A 240 -6.76 33.11 -0.22
C LEU A 240 -5.88 34.32 0.02
N ALA A 241 -4.58 34.07 0.19
CA ALA A 241 -3.56 35.08 0.39
C ALA A 241 -2.24 34.60 -0.22
N THR A 242 -1.55 35.51 -0.88
CA THR A 242 -0.15 35.34 -1.27
C THR A 242 0.71 36.23 -0.38
N GLN A 243 1.99 35.90 -0.25
CA GLN A 243 2.94 36.72 0.50
C GLN A 243 2.99 38.17 0.01
N GLU A 244 2.78 38.37 -1.30
CA GLU A 244 2.82 39.65 -1.98
C GLU A 244 1.51 40.46 -1.88
N GLY A 245 0.48 39.93 -1.21
CA GLY A 245 -0.79 40.64 -1.02
C GLY A 245 -1.67 40.70 -2.26
N ASN A 246 -1.56 39.70 -3.16
CA ASN A 246 -2.42 39.62 -4.35
C ASN A 246 -3.89 39.46 -3.97
N SER A 247 -4.77 39.77 -4.93
CA SER A 247 -6.21 39.62 -4.74
C SER A 247 -6.59 38.16 -4.47
N LEU A 248 -7.65 37.96 -3.68
CA LEU A 248 -8.18 36.62 -3.39
C LEU A 248 -8.60 35.94 -4.70
N GLY A 249 -8.12 34.72 -4.93
CA GLY A 249 -8.42 33.94 -6.13
C GLY A 249 -7.59 34.30 -7.38
N SER A 250 -6.61 35.21 -7.26
CA SER A 250 -5.66 35.54 -8.34
C SER A 250 -4.80 34.36 -8.79
N VAL A 251 -4.56 33.41 -7.89
CA VAL A 251 -3.76 32.21 -8.17
C VAL A 251 -4.68 30.99 -8.15
N MET A 252 -4.71 30.29 -9.27
CA MET A 252 -5.45 29.04 -9.43
C MET A 252 -4.47 27.91 -9.72
N GLY A 253 -4.71 26.76 -9.11
CA GLY A 253 -3.84 25.60 -9.20
C GLY A 253 -4.59 24.34 -9.58
N VAL A 254 -3.94 23.47 -10.36
CA VAL A 254 -4.36 22.09 -10.58
C VAL A 254 -3.18 21.15 -10.41
N GLY A 255 -3.41 19.94 -9.91
CA GLY A 255 -2.30 19.00 -9.76
C GLY A 255 -2.72 17.63 -9.28
N TRP A 256 -1.73 16.90 -8.76
CA TRP A 256 -1.88 15.57 -8.21
C TRP A 256 -1.41 15.53 -6.76
N MET A 257 -2.19 14.88 -5.91
CA MET A 257 -2.01 14.81 -4.47
C MET A 257 -1.79 13.37 -4.02
N PHE A 258 -0.99 13.22 -2.98
CA PHE A 258 -0.75 11.98 -2.26
C PHE A 258 -1.02 12.27 -0.79
N GLY A 259 -1.83 11.44 -0.16
CA GLY A 259 -2.14 11.60 1.24
C GLY A 259 -1.90 10.35 2.06
N LEU A 260 -1.75 10.61 3.35
CA LEU A 260 -1.52 9.63 4.40
C LEU A 260 -2.51 9.92 5.52
N ARG A 261 -3.42 8.99 5.78
CA ARG A 261 -4.41 9.10 6.84
C ARG A 261 -4.14 8.07 7.93
N GLN A 262 -4.05 8.55 9.17
CA GLN A 262 -3.93 7.73 10.36
C GLN A 262 -5.32 7.49 10.98
N GLN A 263 -5.53 6.36 11.64
CA GLN A 263 -6.82 6.00 12.27
C GLN A 263 -7.35 7.04 13.28
N GLU A 264 -6.49 7.92 13.80
CA GLU A 264 -6.84 8.96 14.79
C GLU A 264 -7.35 10.27 14.15
N GLY A 265 -7.66 10.27 12.86
CA GLY A 265 -8.31 11.41 12.17
C GLY A 265 -7.35 12.39 11.50
N ILE A 266 -6.08 12.40 11.90
CA ILE A 266 -5.06 13.24 11.27
C ILE A 266 -4.73 12.68 9.88
N SER A 267 -4.82 13.54 8.87
CA SER A 267 -4.31 13.27 7.52
C SER A 267 -3.29 14.31 7.09
N MET A 268 -2.23 13.85 6.42
CA MET A 268 -1.23 14.70 5.79
C MET A 268 -1.27 14.47 4.29
N ASN A 269 -1.41 15.55 3.54
CA ASN A 269 -1.49 15.53 2.09
C ASN A 269 -0.37 16.37 1.48
N ILE A 270 0.35 15.79 0.52
CA ILE A 270 1.38 16.43 -0.27
C ILE A 270 0.97 16.41 -1.74
N GLY A 271 0.91 17.58 -2.36
CA GLY A 271 0.51 17.75 -3.75
C GLY A 271 1.59 18.40 -4.60
N LEU A 272 1.69 17.99 -5.85
CA LEU A 272 2.50 18.63 -6.87
C LEU A 272 1.58 19.03 -8.03
N GLY A 273 1.76 20.24 -8.54
CA GLY A 273 0.88 20.72 -9.60
C GLY A 273 1.43 21.89 -10.38
N TYR A 274 0.57 22.42 -11.23
CA TYR A 274 0.82 23.61 -12.02
C TYR A 274 -0.18 24.70 -11.63
N PHE A 275 0.31 25.91 -11.42
CA PHE A 275 -0.53 27.06 -11.08
C PHE A 275 -0.46 28.14 -12.16
N ARG A 276 -1.47 29.01 -12.15
CA ARG A 276 -1.54 30.23 -12.94
C ARG A 276 -1.93 31.39 -12.04
N ASP A 277 -1.11 32.43 -12.08
CA ASP A 277 -1.30 33.70 -11.38
C ASP A 277 -1.67 34.77 -12.41
N THR A 278 -2.88 35.32 -12.28
CA THR A 278 -3.40 36.35 -13.20
C THR A 278 -3.06 37.77 -12.76
N ASP A 279 -2.52 37.95 -11.56
CA ASP A 279 -2.10 39.26 -11.03
C ASP A 279 -0.58 39.41 -11.02
N PHE A 280 0.17 38.59 -11.77
CA PHE A 280 1.63 38.64 -11.80
C PHE A 280 2.13 39.95 -12.42
N VAL A 281 3.00 40.67 -11.70
CA VAL A 281 3.51 41.98 -12.09
C VAL A 281 4.93 41.86 -12.66
N THR A 282 5.14 42.45 -13.84
CA THR A 282 6.44 42.51 -14.53
C THR A 282 6.72 43.91 -15.07
N LEU A 283 7.96 44.20 -15.45
CA LEU A 283 8.31 45.41 -16.19
C LEU A 283 7.72 45.40 -17.60
N ARG A 284 7.26 46.57 -18.07
CA ARG A 284 6.72 46.79 -19.40
C ARG A 284 7.80 46.74 -20.48
N ASP A 285 7.41 46.40 -21.72
CA ASP A 285 8.22 46.53 -22.94
C ASP A 285 9.61 45.88 -22.94
N GLY A 286 9.83 44.88 -22.09
CA GLY A 286 11.12 44.20 -21.97
C GLY A 286 12.20 45.02 -21.27
N LEU A 287 11.78 46.10 -20.59
CA LEU A 287 12.65 46.92 -19.74
C LEU A 287 13.27 46.06 -18.64
N LYS A 288 14.51 46.37 -18.32
CA LYS A 288 15.33 45.70 -17.32
C LYS A 288 15.83 46.70 -16.28
N ASP A 289 16.32 46.14 -15.18
CA ASP A 289 17.07 46.91 -14.20
C ASP A 289 18.26 47.61 -14.87
N GLY A 290 18.40 48.90 -14.60
CA GLY A 290 19.40 49.78 -15.21
C GLY A 290 19.04 50.36 -16.59
N ASP A 291 17.90 49.99 -17.19
CA ASP A 291 17.47 50.61 -18.45
C ASP A 291 17.04 52.07 -18.23
N GLU A 292 17.30 52.91 -19.22
CA GLU A 292 16.86 54.31 -19.24
C GLU A 292 15.35 54.38 -19.52
N THR A 293 14.68 55.32 -18.85
CA THR A 293 13.23 55.48 -18.96
C THR A 293 12.81 56.94 -19.11
N THR A 294 11.78 57.18 -19.93
CA THR A 294 11.08 58.47 -20.01
C THR A 294 9.85 58.54 -19.11
N PHE A 295 9.51 57.45 -18.41
CA PHE A 295 8.41 57.41 -17.47
C PHE A 295 8.77 58.23 -16.22
N THR A 296 7.80 58.99 -15.70
CA THR A 296 7.95 59.78 -14.49
C THR A 296 7.34 59.12 -13.26
N ASP A 297 6.45 58.14 -13.46
CA ASP A 297 5.80 57.36 -12.40
C ASP A 297 6.25 55.90 -12.48
N SER A 298 6.71 55.33 -11.36
CA SER A 298 7.09 53.92 -11.26
C SER A 298 5.94 52.98 -11.62
N ASN A 299 4.68 53.37 -11.40
CA ASN A 299 3.53 52.52 -11.71
C ASN A 299 3.34 52.30 -13.21
N ASP A 300 3.80 53.24 -14.05
CA ASP A 300 3.70 53.12 -15.50
C ASP A 300 4.70 52.09 -16.07
N LEU A 301 5.76 51.78 -15.31
CA LEU A 301 6.74 50.74 -15.65
C LEU A 301 6.19 49.34 -15.43
N LEU A 302 5.14 49.20 -14.64
CA LEU A 302 4.56 47.92 -14.27
C LEU A 302 3.45 47.51 -15.25
N GLN A 303 3.40 46.21 -15.53
CA GLN A 303 2.31 45.59 -16.27
C GLN A 303 1.90 44.27 -15.60
N LYS A 304 0.59 44.05 -15.52
CA LYS A 304 0.02 42.76 -15.12
C LYS A 304 0.06 41.80 -16.30
N ARG A 305 0.50 40.58 -16.07
CA ARG A 305 0.50 39.48 -17.03
C ARG A 305 0.08 38.20 -16.33
N ASP A 306 -0.42 37.26 -17.11
CA ASP A 306 -0.58 35.91 -16.61
C ASP A 306 0.78 35.22 -16.57
N ASN A 307 1.16 34.68 -15.43
CA ASN A 307 2.32 33.81 -15.32
C ASN A 307 1.92 32.50 -14.64
N GLY A 308 2.71 31.44 -14.87
CA GLY A 308 2.44 30.15 -14.24
C GLY A 308 3.73 29.44 -13.87
N GLY A 309 3.57 28.31 -13.20
CA GLY A 309 4.72 27.63 -12.64
C GLY A 309 4.37 26.32 -11.94
N LEU A 310 5.38 25.74 -11.32
CA LEU A 310 5.22 24.55 -10.50
C LEU A 310 4.79 24.93 -9.09
N MET A 311 3.92 24.13 -8.49
CA MET A 311 3.55 24.28 -7.08
C MET A 311 3.77 22.99 -6.31
N LEU A 312 4.15 23.17 -5.04
CA LEU A 312 4.17 22.16 -4.01
C LEU A 312 3.14 22.54 -2.94
N VAL A 313 2.16 21.68 -2.72
CA VAL A 313 1.04 21.89 -1.80
C VAL A 313 1.24 20.99 -0.58
N LEU A 314 1.14 21.56 0.61
CA LEU A 314 1.10 20.85 1.87
C LEU A 314 -0.23 21.17 2.56
N SER A 315 -1.05 20.15 2.77
CA SER A 315 -2.32 20.28 3.47
C SER A 315 -2.43 19.23 4.56
N SER A 316 -3.19 19.54 5.60
CA SER A 316 -3.52 18.60 6.64
C SER A 316 -4.96 18.81 7.07
N THR A 317 -5.71 17.72 7.21
CA THR A 317 -7.03 17.72 7.84
C THR A 317 -6.85 17.22 9.27
N PHE A 318 -7.29 18.03 10.23
CA PHE A 318 -7.25 17.75 11.67
C PHE A 318 -8.64 17.32 12.15
#